data_AF-A0A2W1MWB6-F1
#
_entry.id   AF-A0A2W1MWB6-F1
#
_cell.length_a   1.000
_cell.length_b   1.000
_cell.length_c   1.000
_cell.angle_alpha   90.00
_cell.angle_beta   90.00
_cell.angle_gamma   90.00
#
_symmetry.space_group_name_H-M   'P 1'
#
loop_
_entity.id
_entity.type
_entity.pdbx_description
1 polymer ?
#
loop_
_entity_poly.entity_id
_entity_poly.type
_entity_poly.pdbx_seq_one_letter_code
_entity_poly.pdbx_strand_id
1 'polypeptide(L)'
;MFVSKNMLLLWNETAMQYTNCLGLSPTIRTSGSSVKGQSRIRNKDVRNLLFMCSFTAYKCNPSCAQLFERIVNKGKSKKLALLAICNK
;
A
#
# COMPACT_ATOMS: atom_id res chain seq x y z
N MET A 1 17.37 20.60 4.83
CA MET A 1 17.98 19.45 4.13
C MET A 1 18.81 18.70 5.15
N PHE A 2 18.19 17.78 5.90
CA PHE A 2 18.86 17.01 6.95
C PHE A 2 18.71 15.53 6.62
N VAL A 3 19.75 15.02 5.98
CA VAL A 3 20.00 13.59 5.83
C VAL A 3 20.45 13.07 7.20
N SER A 4 19.77 12.04 7.70
CA SER A 4 20.33 10.91 8.45
C SER A 4 19.37 10.40 9.52
N LYS A 5 18.74 9.26 9.21
CA LYS A 5 18.65 8.12 10.12
C LYS A 5 18.93 6.85 9.31
N ASN A 6 20.19 6.43 9.38
CA ASN A 6 20.67 5.05 9.44
C ASN A 6 19.88 3.94 8.70
N MET A 7 20.49 3.45 7.62
CA MET A 7 21.27 2.19 7.66
C MET A 7 20.54 0.84 7.56
N LEU A 8 19.23 0.78 7.29
CA LEU A 8 18.57 -0.52 6.99
C LEU A 8 17.58 -0.51 5.80
N LEU A 9 17.33 0.62 5.15
CA LEU A 9 16.21 0.76 4.20
C LEU A 9 16.60 0.92 2.73
N LEU A 10 17.89 1.10 2.42
CA LEU A 10 18.39 1.35 1.06
C LEU A 10 18.19 0.19 0.06
N TRP A 11 17.68 -0.96 0.50
CA TRP A 11 17.52 -2.15 -0.33
C TRP A 11 16.08 -2.40 -0.82
N ASN A 12 15.10 -1.60 -0.39
CA ASN A 12 13.68 -1.82 -0.73
C ASN A 12 12.96 -0.54 -1.23
N GLU A 13 13.74 0.41 -1.75
CA GLU A 13 13.34 1.80 -1.93
C GLU A 13 12.27 1.99 -3.01
N THR A 14 12.32 1.28 -4.14
CA THR A 14 11.46 1.59 -5.29
C THR A 14 9.98 1.25 -5.08
N ALA A 15 9.65 0.03 -4.65
CA ALA A 15 8.26 -0.41 -4.47
C ALA A 15 7.57 0.29 -3.29
N MET A 16 8.30 0.50 -2.19
CA MET A 16 7.77 1.18 -1.00
C MET A 16 7.63 2.69 -1.21
N GLN A 17 8.58 3.32 -1.93
CA GLN A 17 8.43 4.73 -2.33
C GLN A 17 7.26 4.91 -3.28
N TYR A 18 7.08 4.01 -4.25
CA TYR A 18 5.97 4.05 -5.19
C TYR A 18 4.60 3.89 -4.49
N THR A 19 4.45 2.89 -3.63
CA THR A 19 3.20 2.68 -2.87
C THR A 19 2.89 3.81 -1.88
N ASN A 20 3.92 4.46 -1.31
CA ASN A 20 3.76 5.65 -0.48
C ASN A 20 3.36 6.89 -1.31
N CYS A 21 3.93 7.08 -2.50
CA CYS A 21 3.54 8.13 -3.45
C CYS A 21 2.10 7.96 -3.95
N LEU A 22 1.67 6.72 -4.20
CA LEU A 22 0.29 6.39 -4.58
C LEU A 22 -0.71 6.54 -3.43
N GLY A 23 -0.24 6.72 -2.19
CA GLY A 23 -1.10 6.87 -1.02
C GLY A 23 -1.75 5.56 -0.58
N LEU A 24 -1.10 4.41 -0.80
CA LEU A 24 -1.54 3.10 -0.30
C LEU A 24 -1.03 2.83 1.13
N SER A 25 0.10 3.43 1.49
CA SER A 25 0.70 3.34 2.82
C SER A 25 0.31 4.53 3.71
N PRO A 26 0.04 4.31 5.01
CA PRO A 26 -0.19 5.41 5.95
C PRO A 26 1.08 6.26 6.11
N THR A 27 1.02 7.53 5.71
CA THR A 27 2.14 8.45 5.91
C THR A 27 2.15 8.94 7.36
N ILE A 28 3.19 8.56 8.10
CA ILE A 28 3.45 9.06 9.46
C ILE A 28 4.33 10.31 9.35
N ARG A 29 3.85 11.47 9.82
CA ARG A 29 4.68 12.67 9.94
C ARG A 29 5.24 12.76 11.36
N THR A 30 6.55 12.64 11.50
CA THR A 30 7.27 12.90 12.74
C THR A 30 8.22 14.08 12.54
N SER A 31 8.02 15.17 13.28
CA SER A 31 8.99 16.26 13.41
C SER A 31 9.67 16.14 14.77
N GLY A 32 10.87 15.58 14.81
CA GLY A 32 11.60 15.31 16.06
C GLY A 32 11.15 14.06 16.83
N SER A 33 11.74 13.84 18.00
CA SER A 33 11.55 12.65 18.85
C SER A 33 10.27 12.63 19.68
N SER A 34 9.56 13.77 19.79
CA SER A 34 8.45 13.94 20.75
C SER A 34 7.05 13.98 20.12
N VAL A 35 6.91 14.31 18.84
CA VAL A 35 5.58 14.46 18.19
C VAL A 35 5.37 13.39 17.12
N LYS A 36 4.58 12.37 17.47
CA LYS A 36 4.01 11.40 16.51
C LYS A 36 2.62 11.88 16.11
N GLY A 37 2.50 12.53 14.95
CA GLY A 37 1.20 12.91 14.40
C GLY A 37 0.37 11.68 14.00
N GLN A 38 -0.95 11.82 13.93
CA GLN A 38 -1.82 10.76 13.44
C GLN A 38 -1.42 10.33 12.02
N SER A 39 -1.31 9.02 11.81
CA SER A 39 -1.04 8.45 10.50
C SER A 39 -2.24 8.68 9.58
N ARG A 40 -2.07 9.48 8.53
CA ARG A 40 -3.11 9.73 7.53
C ARG A 40 -2.70 9.13 6.20
N ILE A 41 -3.57 8.29 5.66
CA ILE A 41 -3.40 7.86 4.28
C ILE A 41 -3.82 9.02 3.37
N ARG A 42 -2.91 9.49 2.50
CA ARG A 42 -3.10 10.64 1.57
C ARG A 42 -3.63 10.17 0.20
N ASN A 43 -4.15 11.08 -0.63
CA ASN A 43 -4.65 10.82 -2.00
C ASN A 43 -5.81 9.81 -2.10
N LYS A 44 -7.06 10.30 -2.00
CA LYS A 44 -8.27 9.46 -2.09
C LYS A 44 -8.57 9.03 -3.54
N ASP A 45 -8.31 9.92 -4.50
CA ASP A 45 -8.69 9.69 -5.90
C ASP A 45 -7.85 8.57 -6.54
N VAL A 46 -6.54 8.58 -6.29
CA VAL A 46 -5.62 7.52 -6.73
C VAL A 46 -6.02 6.17 -6.14
N ARG A 47 -6.42 6.13 -4.87
CA ARG A 47 -6.92 4.90 -4.23
C ARG A 47 -8.22 4.39 -4.83
N ASN A 48 -9.13 5.27 -5.20
CA ASN A 48 -10.37 4.89 -5.88
C ASN A 48 -10.07 4.31 -7.27
N LEU A 49 -9.16 4.91 -8.02
CA LEU A 49 -8.72 4.40 -9.33
C LEU A 49 -8.05 3.03 -9.20
N LEU A 50 -7.15 2.84 -8.24
CA LEU A 50 -6.50 1.56 -7.98
C LEU A 50 -7.49 0.49 -7.53
N PHE A 51 -8.48 0.86 -6.72
CA PHE A 51 -9.56 -0.05 -6.36
C PHE A 51 -10.35 -0.50 -7.59
N MET A 52 -10.68 0.41 -8.52
CA MET A 52 -11.34 0.03 -9.78
C MET A 52 -10.44 -0.85 -10.66
N CYS A 53 -9.15 -0.53 -10.77
CA CYS A 53 -8.17 -1.32 -11.52
C CYS A 53 -8.02 -2.74 -10.96
N SER A 54 -8.10 -2.89 -9.63
CA SER A 54 -7.99 -4.21 -8.99
C SER A 54 -9.11 -5.17 -9.41
N PHE A 55 -10.31 -4.67 -9.74
CA PHE A 55 -11.44 -5.50 -10.19
C PHE A 55 -11.23 -6.14 -11.56
N THR A 56 -10.55 -5.45 -12.48
CA THR A 56 -10.20 -6.00 -13.79
C THR A 56 -8.94 -6.84 -13.68
N ALA A 57 -7.96 -6.40 -12.87
CA ALA A 57 -6.68 -7.08 -12.70
C ALA A 57 -6.82 -8.51 -12.17
N TYR A 58 -7.71 -8.77 -11.21
CA TYR A 58 -7.91 -10.14 -10.70
C TYR A 58 -8.61 -11.06 -11.70
N LYS A 59 -9.42 -10.51 -12.63
CA LYS A 59 -10.10 -11.29 -13.67
C LYS A 59 -9.17 -11.64 -14.83
N CYS A 60 -8.32 -10.70 -15.23
CA CYS A 60 -7.40 -10.87 -16.36
C CYS A 60 -6.13 -11.64 -15.99
N ASN A 61 -5.65 -11.53 -14.74
CA ASN A 61 -4.38 -12.13 -14.32
C ASN A 61 -4.60 -13.30 -13.35
N PRO A 62 -4.19 -14.54 -13.70
CA PRO A 62 -4.37 -15.71 -12.83
C PRO A 62 -3.60 -15.57 -11.52
N SER A 63 -2.43 -14.91 -11.54
CA SER A 63 -1.64 -14.65 -10.35
C SER A 63 -2.29 -13.67 -9.36
N CYS A 64 -3.25 -12.85 -9.80
CA CYS A 64 -4.02 -11.95 -8.94
C CYS A 64 -5.29 -12.64 -8.42
N ALA A 65 -5.92 -13.49 -9.24
CA ALA A 65 -7.02 -14.36 -8.83
C ALA A 65 -6.61 -15.29 -7.67
N GLN A 66 -5.48 -15.99 -7.81
CA GLN A 66 -4.97 -16.88 -6.76
C GLN A 66 -4.71 -16.15 -5.44
N LEU A 67 -4.21 -14.91 -5.50
CA LEU A 67 -3.96 -14.10 -4.32
C LEU A 67 -5.27 -13.65 -3.65
N PHE A 68 -6.26 -13.24 -4.45
CA PHE A 68 -7.60 -12.90 -3.97
C PHE A 68 -8.26 -14.08 -3.25
N GLU A 69 -8.29 -15.25 -3.90
CA GLU A 69 -8.87 -16.47 -3.34
C GLU A 69 -8.16 -16.90 -2.04
N ARG A 70 -6.82 -16.87 -2.01
CA ARG A 70 -6.05 -17.15 -0.79
C ARG A 70 -6.43 -16.24 0.38
N ILE A 71 -6.73 -14.97 0.14
CA ILE A 71 -7.09 -14.01 1.18
C ILE A 71 -8.55 -14.19 1.62
N VAL A 72 -9.46 -14.43 0.68
CA VAL A 72 -10.87 -14.68 0.97
C VAL A 72 -11.05 -16.01 1.71
N ASN A 73 -10.32 -17.06 1.33
CA ASN A 73 -10.32 -18.36 2.02
C ASN A 73 -9.81 -18.27 3.46
N LYS A 74 -8.98 -17.26 3.78
CA LYS A 74 -8.59 -16.94 5.16
C LYS A 74 -9.70 -16.22 5.95
N GLY A 75 -10.90 -16.05 5.40
CA GLY A 75 -12.02 -15.37 6.02
C GLY A 75 -11.90 -13.84 6.06
N LYS A 76 -10.96 -13.26 5.29
CA LYS A 76 -10.80 -11.79 5.24
C LYS A 76 -11.82 -11.16 4.30
N SER A 77 -12.10 -9.88 4.55
CA SER A 77 -13.04 -9.13 3.71
C SER A 77 -12.52 -9.00 2.27
N LYS A 78 -13.43 -9.08 1.30
CA LYS A 78 -13.12 -8.94 -0.13
C LYS A 78 -12.43 -7.61 -0.45
N LYS A 79 -12.75 -6.55 0.30
CA LYS A 79 -12.11 -5.23 0.17
C LYS A 79 -10.62 -5.27 0.53
N LEU A 80 -10.24 -6.03 1.56
CA LEU A 80 -8.84 -6.21 1.95
C LEU A 80 -8.09 -7.03 0.91
N ALA A 81 -8.74 -8.06 0.34
CA ALA A 81 -8.18 -8.84 -0.74
C ALA A 81 -7.87 -8.01 -2.00
N LEU A 82 -8.77 -7.10 -2.39
CA LEU A 82 -8.54 -6.16 -3.50
C LEU A 82 -7.40 -5.17 -3.20
N LEU A 83 -7.33 -4.65 -1.97
CA LEU A 83 -6.20 -3.81 -1.52
C LEU A 83 -4.85 -4.54 -1.58
N ALA A 84 -4.84 -5.84 -1.28
CA ALA A 84 -3.62 -6.65 -1.40
C ALA A 84 -3.21 -6.86 -2.87
N ILE A 85 -4.16 -6.93 -3.80
CA ILE A 85 -3.88 -6.96 -5.24
C ILE A 85 -3.28 -5.62 -5.69
N CYS A 86 -3.75 -4.49 -5.16
CA CYS A 86 -3.19 -3.16 -5.46
C CYS A 86 -1.73 -2.98 -4.97
N ASN A 87 -1.33 -3.72 -3.94
CA ASN A 87 0.02 -3.67 -3.35
C ASN A 87 0.96 -4.75 -3.91
N LYS A 88 0.53 -5.44 -4.97
CA LYS A 88 1.32 -6.48 -5.62
C LYS A 88 2.20 -5.88 -6.70
#